data_AF-A0A9D6FRI7-F1
#
_entry.id   AF-A0A9D6FRI7-F1
#
_cell.length_a   1.000
_cell.length_b   1.000
_cell.length_c   1.000
_cell.angle_alpha   90.00
_cell.angle_beta   90.00
_cell.angle_gamma   90.00
#
_symmetry.space_group_name_H-M   'P 1'
#
loop_
_entity.id
_entity.type
_entity.pdbx_description
1 polymer ?
#
loop_
_entity_poly.entity_id
_entity_poly.type
_entity_poly.pdbx_seq_one_letter_code
_entity_poly.pdbx_strand_id
1 'polypeptide(L)'
;MKLSEKLPRVLVDCTDRGFFREMTRKHRLQGLPTLALLDADGEKLDEVVGFSPDAALYAAFLRRAAETRPPSRAGDSAARALERIDRLLRESEARLREEIARVLRAELGRGRE
;
A
#
# COMPACT_ATOMS: atom_id res chain seq x y z
N MET A 1 16.45 12.55 -19.86
CA MET A 1 15.54 12.54 -18.70
C MET A 1 16.35 12.64 -17.42
N LYS A 2 16.02 13.59 -16.54
CA LYS A 2 16.67 13.69 -15.23
C LYS A 2 16.04 12.67 -14.29
N LEU A 3 16.86 12.04 -13.44
CA LEU A 3 16.44 10.95 -12.56
C LEU A 3 15.33 11.38 -11.57
N SER A 4 15.33 12.67 -11.22
CA SER A 4 14.29 13.38 -10.47
C SER A 4 12.88 13.33 -11.07
N GLU A 5 12.75 13.16 -12.38
CA GLU A 5 11.47 13.15 -13.11
C GLU A 5 10.78 11.78 -13.07
N LYS A 6 11.47 10.74 -12.62
CA LYS A 6 10.95 9.36 -12.57
C LYS A 6 10.24 9.01 -11.27
N LEU A 7 10.38 9.85 -10.24
CA LEU A 7 9.81 9.60 -8.91
C LEU A 7 8.68 10.58 -8.64
N PRO A 8 7.45 10.12 -8.38
CA PRO A 8 6.37 11.00 -7.93
C PRO A 8 6.76 11.63 -6.60
N ARG A 9 6.56 12.96 -6.49
CA ARG A 9 6.92 13.75 -5.31
C ARG A 9 5.66 14.28 -4.67
N VAL A 10 5.54 14.07 -3.37
CA VAL A 10 4.44 14.62 -2.58
C VAL A 10 5.05 15.50 -1.50
N LEU A 11 4.58 16.75 -1.42
CA LEU A 11 4.86 17.62 -0.30
C LEU A 11 3.77 17.40 0.74
N VAL A 12 4.20 17.16 1.97
CA VAL A 12 3.32 16.86 3.08
C VAL A 12 3.50 17.97 4.11
N ASP A 13 2.43 18.71 4.38
CA ASP A 13 2.43 19.74 5.42
C ASP A 13 2.19 19.08 6.79
N CYS A 14 3.16 19.25 7.69
CA CYS A 14 3.14 18.72 9.04
C CYS A 14 2.88 19.82 10.10
N THR A 15 2.30 20.96 9.71
CA THR A 15 1.90 22.03 10.66
C THR A 15 0.83 21.56 11.65
N ASP A 16 -0.10 20.69 11.22
CA ASP A 16 -1.03 20.02 12.11
C ASP A 16 -0.30 18.98 12.99
N ARG A 17 -0.38 19.16 14.32
CA ARG A 17 0.30 18.29 15.29
C ARG A 17 -0.23 16.87 15.33
N GLY A 18 -1.52 16.66 15.08
CA GLY A 18 -2.14 15.34 15.04
C GLY A 18 -1.66 14.56 13.81
N PHE A 19 -1.72 15.21 12.65
CA PHE A 19 -1.23 14.65 11.40
C PHE A 19 0.27 14.37 11.42
N PHE A 20 1.08 15.29 11.99
CA PHE A 20 2.51 15.07 12.16
C PHE A 20 2.82 13.84 13.02
N ARG A 21 2.10 13.64 14.14
CA ARG A 21 2.25 12.45 14.98
C ARG A 21 1.88 11.18 14.22
N GLU A 22 0.83 11.22 13.43
CA GLU A 22 0.42 10.08 12.59
C GLU A 22 1.49 9.72 11.56
N MET A 23 1.97 10.71 10.79
CA MET A 23 3.00 10.51 9.77
C MET A 23 4.32 10.03 10.38
N THR A 24 4.72 10.61 11.51
CA THR A 24 5.92 10.21 12.25
C THR A 24 5.80 8.77 12.74
N ARG A 25 4.65 8.38 13.27
CA ARG A 25 4.41 6.99 13.72
C ARG A 25 4.38 6.02 12.55
N LYS A 26 3.69 6.36 11.46
CA LYS A 26 3.49 5.50 10.30
C LYS A 26 4.79 5.25 9.53
N HIS A 27 5.56 6.32 9.29
CA HIS A 27 6.79 6.24 8.49
C HIS A 27 8.07 6.26 9.34
N ARG A 28 7.95 6.25 10.67
CA ARG A 28 9.06 6.28 11.65
C ARG A 28 10.02 7.45 11.38
N LEU A 29 9.49 8.63 11.08
CA LEU A 29 10.30 9.81 10.74
C LEU A 29 11.11 10.28 11.95
N GLN A 30 12.34 10.73 11.73
CA GLN A 30 13.21 11.20 12.82
C GLN A 30 13.05 12.69 13.18
N GLY A 31 12.52 13.52 12.27
CA GLY A 31 12.36 14.95 12.52
C GLY A 31 11.71 15.71 11.37
N LEU A 32 11.80 17.05 11.42
CA LEU A 32 11.39 17.96 10.34
C LEU A 32 12.44 19.06 10.12
N PRO A 33 12.59 19.58 8.88
CA PRO A 33 12.04 19.03 7.64
C PRO A 33 12.70 17.70 7.30
N THR A 34 12.00 16.77 6.65
CA THR A 34 12.55 15.46 6.25
C THR A 34 12.13 15.12 4.83
N LEU A 35 13.10 14.61 4.06
CA LEU A 35 12.87 13.98 2.78
C LEU A 35 12.92 12.46 3.00
N ALA A 36 11.80 11.77 2.79
CA ALA A 36 11.74 10.31 2.94
C ALA A 36 11.52 9.64 1.58
N LEU A 37 12.16 8.49 1.38
CA LEU A 37 11.88 7.59 0.27
C LEU A 37 10.94 6.50 0.76
N LEU A 38 9.81 6.34 0.09
CA LEU A 38 8.85 5.28 0.37
C LEU A 38 8.84 4.27 -0.78
N ASP A 39 8.62 2.99 -0.46
CA ASP A 39 8.34 1.97 -1.46
C ASP A 39 6.87 1.99 -1.92
N ALA A 40 6.51 1.06 -2.81
CA ALA A 40 5.15 0.94 -3.33
C ALA A 40 4.10 0.56 -2.27
N ASP A 41 4.52 -0.03 -1.16
CA ASP A 41 3.67 -0.41 -0.04
C ASP A 41 3.55 0.75 1.00
N GLY A 42 4.30 1.84 0.79
CA GLY A 42 4.33 3.01 1.67
C GLY A 42 5.30 2.88 2.85
N GLU A 43 6.16 1.86 2.84
CA GLU A 43 7.19 1.65 3.87
C GLU A 43 8.42 2.52 3.58
N LYS A 44 9.05 3.04 4.64
CA LYS A 44 10.21 3.93 4.52
C LYS A 44 11.46 3.13 4.18
N LEU A 45 12.09 3.46 3.05
CA LEU A 45 13.35 2.88 2.60
C LEU A 45 14.57 3.68 3.08
N ASP A 46 14.48 5.01 3.06
CA ASP A 46 15.58 5.91 3.45
C ASP A 46 15.00 7.29 3.85
N GLU A 47 15.78 8.10 4.57
CA GLU A 47 15.45 9.50 4.84
C GLU A 47 16.68 10.40 4.93
N VAL A 48 16.46 11.68 4.65
CA VAL A 48 17.38 12.77 4.94
C VAL A 48 16.64 13.76 5.82
N VAL A 49 17.15 13.94 7.04
CA VAL A 49 16.60 14.88 8.03
C VAL A 49 17.34 16.21 7.94
N GLY A 50 16.58 17.30 8.00
CA GLY A 50 17.08 18.66 7.93
C GLY A 50 17.17 19.20 6.51
N PHE A 51 17.32 20.52 6.42
CA PHE A 51 17.61 21.19 5.16
C PHE A 51 19.13 21.25 4.98
N SER A 52 19.68 20.40 4.11
CA SER A 52 21.08 20.53 3.71
C SER A 52 21.15 21.27 2.38
N PRO A 53 21.86 22.41 2.28
CA PRO A 53 22.14 23.06 1.01
C PRO A 53 23.14 22.25 0.15
N ASP A 54 23.68 21.16 0.70
CA ASP A 54 24.61 20.30 -0.01
C ASP A 54 23.88 19.46 -1.07
N ALA A 55 23.96 19.93 -2.31
CA ALA A 55 23.45 19.26 -3.49
C ALA A 55 24.02 17.83 -3.65
N ALA A 56 25.20 17.53 -3.10
CA ALA A 56 25.78 16.19 -3.15
C ALA A 56 25.00 15.21 -2.28
N LEU A 57 24.53 15.64 -1.10
CA LEU A 57 23.74 14.84 -0.17
C LEU A 57 22.37 14.50 -0.76
N TYR A 58 21.73 15.48 -1.40
CA TYR A 58 20.47 15.29 -2.12
C TYR A 58 20.64 14.40 -3.37
N ALA A 59 21.73 14.60 -4.14
CA ALA A 59 22.03 13.77 -5.29
C ALA A 59 22.34 12.32 -4.90
N ALA A 60 23.06 12.10 -3.79
CA ALA A 60 23.33 10.77 -3.25
C ALA A 60 22.03 10.07 -2.83
N PHE A 61 21.12 10.78 -2.15
CA PHE A 61 19.80 10.26 -1.80
C PHE A 61 19.00 9.86 -3.05
N LEU A 62 18.95 10.71 -4.09
CA LEU A 62 18.25 10.40 -5.33
C LEU A 62 18.90 9.24 -6.11
N ARG A 63 20.23 9.09 -6.07
CA ARG A 63 20.91 7.93 -6.66
C ARG A 63 20.55 6.64 -5.92
N ARG A 64 20.59 6.65 -4.59
CA ARG A 64 20.13 5.51 -3.77
C ARG A 64 18.67 5.17 -4.06
N ALA A 65 17.80 6.16 -4.25
CA ALA A 65 16.42 5.96 -4.65
C ALA A 65 16.25 5.32 -6.04
N ALA A 66 17.19 5.59 -6.96
CA ALA A 66 17.23 4.96 -8.29
C ALA A 66 17.70 3.50 -8.24
N GLU A 67 18.67 3.24 -7.37
CA GLU A 67 19.38 1.97 -7.23
C GLU A 67 18.61 0.99 -6.34
N THR A 68 17.82 1.50 -5.39
CA THR A 68 16.80 0.72 -4.70
C THR A 68 15.73 0.33 -5.69
N ARG A 69 15.96 -0.81 -6.38
CA ARG A 69 14.87 -1.59 -6.95
C ARG A 69 13.86 -1.77 -5.81
N PRO A 70 12.55 -1.50 -6.02
CA PRO A 70 11.57 -1.95 -5.06
C PRO A 70 11.87 -3.43 -4.80
N PRO A 71 12.01 -3.87 -3.53
CA PRO A 71 12.09 -5.30 -3.28
C PRO A 71 10.91 -5.90 -4.03
N SER A 72 11.15 -6.94 -4.83
CA SER A 72 10.16 -7.55 -5.70
C SER A 72 9.10 -8.29 -4.88
N ARG A 73 8.43 -7.60 -3.96
CA ARG A 73 7.23 -8.03 -3.25
C ARG A 73 5.97 -7.78 -4.07
N ALA A 74 6.04 -7.00 -5.15
CA ALA A 74 4.91 -6.80 -6.06
C ALA A 74 4.40 -8.14 -6.64
N GLY A 75 5.31 -9.09 -6.92
CA GLY A 75 4.95 -10.45 -7.33
C GLY A 75 4.28 -11.24 -6.20
N ASP A 76 4.84 -11.21 -5.00
CA ASP A 76 4.32 -11.92 -3.83
C ASP A 76 3.00 -11.34 -3.28
N SER A 77 2.78 -10.04 -3.46
CA SER A 77 1.58 -9.31 -3.04
C SER A 77 0.44 -9.56 -4.04
N ALA A 78 0.72 -9.54 -5.34
CA ALA A 78 -0.26 -9.89 -6.37
C ALA A 78 -0.67 -11.36 -6.29
N ALA A 79 0.28 -12.27 -6.07
CA ALA A 79 -0.01 -13.70 -5.88
C ALA A 79 -0.90 -13.94 -4.64
N ARG A 80 -0.56 -13.30 -3.49
CA ARG A 80 -1.39 -13.39 -2.28
C ARG A 80 -2.76 -12.74 -2.43
N ALA A 81 -2.85 -11.64 -3.18
CA ALA A 81 -4.14 -11.01 -3.49
C ALA A 81 -5.01 -11.93 -4.35
N LEU A 82 -4.42 -12.58 -5.37
CA LEU A 82 -5.12 -13.54 -6.22
C LEU A 82 -5.58 -14.78 -5.44
N GLU A 83 -4.72 -15.37 -4.59
CA GLU A 83 -5.11 -16.49 -3.72
C GLU A 83 -6.26 -16.11 -2.77
N ARG A 84 -6.22 -14.90 -2.21
CA ARG A 84 -7.29 -14.39 -1.34
C ARG A 84 -8.60 -14.19 -2.10
N ILE A 85 -8.56 -13.66 -3.33
CA ILE A 85 -9.72 -13.49 -4.19
C ILE A 85 -10.32 -14.85 -4.55
N ASP A 86 -9.50 -15.82 -4.96
CA ASP A 86 -9.97 -17.15 -5.35
C ASP A 86 -10.65 -17.88 -4.18
N ARG A 87 -10.09 -17.77 -2.97
CA ARG A 87 -10.72 -18.29 -1.75
C ARG A 87 -12.09 -17.65 -1.49
N LEU A 88 -12.18 -16.32 -1.56
CA LEU A 88 -13.43 -15.59 -1.32
C LEU A 88 -14.51 -15.95 -2.35
N LEU A 89 -14.13 -16.15 -3.60
CA LEU A 89 -15.05 -16.58 -4.66
C LEU A 89 -15.61 -17.98 -4.37
N ARG A 90 -14.76 -18.95 -4.00
CA ARG A 90 -15.23 -20.31 -3.65
C ARG A 90 -16.14 -20.31 -2.43
N GLU A 91 -15.81 -19.54 -1.39
CA GLU A 91 -16.65 -19.40 -0.20
C GLU A 91 -17.99 -18.74 -0.52
N SER A 92 -18.00 -17.73 -1.39
CA SER A 92 -19.22 -17.06 -1.84
C SER A 92 -20.09 -18.00 -2.67
N GLU A 93 -19.49 -18.78 -3.57
CA GLU A 93 -20.22 -19.75 -4.40
C GLU A 93 -20.85 -20.85 -3.56
N ALA A 94 -20.13 -21.37 -2.55
CA ALA A 94 -20.67 -22.36 -1.61
C ALA A 94 -21.90 -21.83 -0.87
N ARG A 95 -21.80 -20.60 -0.33
CA ARG A 95 -22.93 -19.93 0.35
C ARG A 95 -24.12 -19.72 -0.59
N LEU A 96 -23.87 -19.28 -1.81
CA LEU A 96 -24.92 -19.05 -2.81
C LEU A 96 -25.65 -20.35 -3.16
N ARG A 97 -24.91 -21.45 -3.34
CA ARG A 97 -25.50 -22.78 -3.60
C ARG A 97 -26.37 -23.27 -2.44
N GLU A 98 -25.93 -23.07 -1.21
CA GLU A 98 -26.74 -23.41 -0.02
C GLU A 98 -28.00 -22.57 0.08
N GLU A 99 -27.91 -21.27 -0.24
CA GLU A 99 -29.06 -20.37 -0.22
C GLU A 99 -30.07 -20.71 -1.32
N ILE A 100 -29.61 -21.00 -2.54
CA ILE A 100 -30.46 -21.49 -3.64
C ILE A 100 -31.14 -22.80 -3.24
N ALA A 101 -30.40 -23.76 -2.68
CA ALA A 101 -30.99 -25.02 -2.22
C ALA A 101 -32.06 -24.82 -1.13
N ARG A 102 -31.85 -23.84 -0.24
CA ARG A 102 -32.83 -23.47 0.80
C ARG A 102 -34.10 -22.88 0.19
N VAL A 103 -33.97 -21.93 -0.75
CA VAL A 103 -35.09 -21.30 -1.45
C VAL A 103 -35.87 -22.34 -2.26
N LEU A 104 -35.18 -23.18 -3.03
CA LEU A 104 -35.82 -24.24 -3.83
C LEU A 104 -36.59 -25.23 -2.97
N ARG A 105 -36.06 -25.63 -1.79
CA ARG A 105 -36.80 -26.49 -0.86
C ARG A 105 -38.04 -25.82 -0.29
N ALA A 106 -37.95 -24.53 0.05
CA ALA A 106 -39.09 -23.76 0.57
C ALA A 106 -40.20 -23.62 -0.49
N GLU A 107 -39.84 -23.32 -1.73
CA GLU A 107 -40.81 -23.16 -2.84
C GLU A 107 -41.42 -24.50 -3.26
N LEU A 108 -40.62 -25.57 -3.37
CA LEU A 108 -41.15 -26.92 -3.67
C LEU A 108 -42.02 -27.50 -2.54
N GLY A 109 -41.78 -27.10 -1.30
CA GLY A 109 -42.63 -27.47 -0.15
C GLY A 109 -43.99 -26.79 -0.17
N ARG A 110 -44.07 -25.54 -0.66
CA ARG A 110 -45.31 -24.77 -0.79
C ARG A 110 -46.20 -25.21 -1.95
N GLY A 111 -45.62 -25.80 -3.00
CA GLY A 111 -46.38 -26.30 -4.16
C GLY A 111 -47.06 -27.67 -3.97
N ARG A 112 -46.98 -28.26 -2.77
CA ARG A 112 -47.55 -29.57 -2.43
C ARG A 112 -48.72 -29.51 -1.42
N GLU A 113 -49.08 -28.32 -0.95
CA GLU A 113 -50.32 -28.04 -0.22
C GLU A 113 -51.36 -27.43 -1.15
#